data_AF-A0A3D2H3Q1-F1
#
_entry.id   AF-A0A3D2H3Q1-F1
#
_cell.length_a   1.000
_cell.length_b   1.000
_cell.length_c   1.000
_cell.angle_alpha   90.00
_cell.angle_beta   90.00
_cell.angle_gamma   90.00
#
_symmetry.space_group_name_H-M   'P 1'
#
loop_
_entity.id
_entity.type
_entity.pdbx_description
1 polymer ?
#
loop_
_entity_poly.entity_id
_entity_poly.type
_entity_poly.pdbx_seq_one_letter_code
_entity_poly.pdbx_strand_id
1 'polypeptide(L)'
;MARAGHSRRNRTFPRGYAGVARQRRPCDDFDGFYQGILTQEDRAMLQMKEVTVGAIGTCCYILWDDARTDCVVIDPGDEPERIRKAADGRTIAAILLTHGHFDHIGAVQALMTPETELVVHAQDAPMLSNPQENASFLMGAPVTAPEATKLVHEGDTVTAAGLTFTVLHTPGHTAGSVCYQIGDKLFTGDTLFRFGCGRTDLPTGSSEQMQASLARVVPMARNLEIYPGHGD
;
A
#
# COMPACT_ATOMS: atom_id res chain seq x y z
N MET A 1 -32.77 -19.43 -54.02
CA MET A 1 -33.49 -18.86 -55.18
C MET A 1 -33.93 -17.45 -54.81
N ALA A 2 -33.23 -16.43 -55.32
CA ALA A 2 -33.72 -15.45 -56.31
C ALA A 2 -34.52 -14.29 -55.67
N ARG A 3 -33.88 -13.13 -55.46
CA ARG A 3 -33.89 -11.89 -56.29
C ARG A 3 -35.08 -10.96 -55.95
N ALA A 4 -34.79 -9.76 -55.41
CA ALA A 4 -34.81 -8.44 -56.09
C ALA A 4 -36.23 -7.84 -56.19
N GLY A 5 -36.52 -6.55 -56.00
CA GLY A 5 -35.74 -5.35 -55.73
C GLY A 5 -36.62 -4.09 -55.97
N HIS A 6 -36.04 -2.89 -55.82
CA HIS A 6 -36.47 -1.57 -56.32
C HIS A 6 -37.77 -0.98 -55.70
N SER A 7 -37.98 0.33 -55.51
CA SER A 7 -37.61 1.51 -56.30
C SER A 7 -37.77 2.80 -55.47
N ARG A 8 -36.95 3.81 -55.80
CA ARG A 8 -36.98 5.22 -55.36
C ARG A 8 -38.26 5.97 -55.79
N ARG A 9 -38.55 7.12 -55.15
CA ARG A 9 -39.01 8.36 -55.82
C ARG A 9 -38.84 9.64 -54.96
N ASN A 10 -38.41 10.69 -55.66
CA ASN A 10 -38.15 12.08 -55.26
C ASN A 10 -39.42 12.92 -54.96
N ARG A 11 -39.26 14.00 -54.19
CA ARG A 11 -40.00 15.28 -54.28
C ARG A 11 -39.05 16.43 -53.87
N THR A 12 -38.49 17.20 -54.81
CA THR A 12 -38.89 18.54 -55.36
C THR A 12 -38.29 19.76 -54.63
N PHE A 13 -37.58 20.59 -55.42
CA PHE A 13 -37.01 21.93 -55.17
C PHE A 13 -38.09 23.06 -55.20
N PRO A 14 -37.82 24.30 -54.74
CA PRO A 14 -37.23 25.39 -55.58
C PRO A 14 -36.15 26.24 -54.83
N ARG A 15 -35.00 26.62 -55.41
CA ARG A 15 -34.63 27.73 -56.33
C ARG A 15 -34.53 29.16 -55.72
N GLY A 16 -33.31 29.73 -55.86
CA GLY A 16 -32.99 31.18 -55.89
C GLY A 16 -31.82 31.52 -54.93
N TYR A 17 -30.77 32.29 -55.25
CA TYR A 17 -30.32 33.07 -56.41
C TYR A 17 -28.82 33.42 -56.18
N ALA A 18 -28.07 33.70 -57.26
CA ALA A 18 -26.79 34.43 -57.42
C ALA A 18 -25.85 34.67 -56.20
N GLY A 19 -24.53 34.44 -56.21
CA GLY A 19 -23.54 34.68 -57.26
C GLY A 19 -22.79 36.01 -57.03
N VAL A 20 -21.75 36.04 -56.18
CA VAL A 20 -20.70 37.09 -56.17
C VAL A 20 -19.34 36.46 -55.86
N ALA A 21 -18.32 36.84 -56.63
CA ALA A 21 -16.98 36.29 -56.61
C ALA A 21 -15.95 37.23 -55.93
N ARG A 22 -14.94 36.59 -55.32
CA ARG A 22 -13.55 37.03 -55.03
C ARG A 22 -13.32 38.11 -53.97
N GLN A 23 -12.53 37.73 -52.95
CA GLN A 23 -11.26 38.40 -52.59
C GLN A 23 -10.39 37.46 -51.73
N ARG A 24 -9.07 37.59 -51.82
CA ARG A 24 -8.05 36.78 -51.11
C ARG A 24 -7.23 37.68 -50.16
N ARG A 25 -6.92 37.09 -48.98
CA ARG A 25 -5.85 37.37 -47.97
C ARG A 25 -6.05 38.54 -47.00
N PRO A 26 -5.41 38.59 -45.80
CA PRO A 26 -4.33 37.74 -45.27
C PRO A 26 -4.57 37.19 -43.83
N CYS A 27 -3.53 36.53 -43.29
CA CYS A 27 -3.24 36.05 -41.93
C CYS A 27 -4.05 36.62 -40.76
N ASP A 28 -4.34 35.78 -39.75
CA ASP A 28 -3.86 35.93 -38.36
C ASP A 28 -4.33 34.75 -37.48
N ASP A 29 -3.33 34.14 -36.81
CA ASP A 29 -3.33 33.52 -35.48
C ASP A 29 -4.44 32.58 -35.04
N PHE A 30 -4.13 31.27 -35.04
CA PHE A 30 -4.50 30.36 -33.95
C PHE A 30 -3.42 29.27 -33.80
N ASP A 31 -2.19 29.71 -33.58
CA ASP A 31 -1.19 28.91 -32.87
C ASP A 31 -1.36 29.20 -31.38
N GLY A 32 -1.53 28.17 -30.55
CA GLY A 32 -1.42 28.39 -29.11
C GLY A 32 -2.05 27.36 -28.21
N PHE A 33 -1.18 26.59 -27.57
CA PHE A 33 -1.33 26.15 -26.18
C PHE A 33 -2.35 25.05 -25.87
N TYR A 34 -1.96 23.82 -26.16
CA TYR A 34 -2.10 22.71 -25.18
C TYR A 34 -0.92 21.72 -25.36
N GLN A 35 0.30 22.24 -25.31
CA GLN A 35 1.48 21.46 -24.95
C GLN A 35 1.82 21.86 -23.51
N GLY A 36 1.02 21.31 -22.58
CA GLY A 36 1.41 21.30 -21.18
C GLY A 36 2.61 20.36 -21.06
N ILE A 37 3.80 20.94 -21.12
CA ILE A 37 5.04 20.31 -20.69
C ILE A 37 4.83 19.98 -19.21
N LEU A 38 4.43 18.74 -18.92
CA LEU A 38 4.79 18.14 -17.65
C LEU A 38 6.30 18.01 -17.74
N THR A 39 7.02 18.94 -17.13
CA THR A 39 8.45 18.77 -16.87
C THR A 39 8.59 17.45 -16.12
N GLN A 40 9.58 16.66 -16.51
CA GLN A 40 9.83 15.33 -15.97
C GLN A 40 10.33 15.35 -14.51
N GLU A 41 10.17 16.49 -13.82
CA GLU A 41 10.83 16.84 -12.56
C GLU A 41 9.96 16.72 -11.29
N ASP A 42 8.67 16.37 -11.39
CA ASP A 42 7.80 16.23 -10.20
C ASP A 42 7.07 14.86 -10.10
N ARG A 43 7.67 13.78 -10.64
CA ARG A 43 7.19 12.43 -10.31
C ARG A 43 7.96 11.89 -9.12
N ALA A 44 7.40 12.07 -7.93
CA ALA A 44 7.71 11.25 -6.76
C ALA A 44 7.77 9.77 -7.18
N MET A 45 8.94 9.16 -7.10
CA MET A 45 9.10 7.72 -7.35
C MET A 45 9.10 7.02 -6.01
N LEU A 46 8.01 6.29 -5.74
CA LEU A 46 7.96 5.37 -4.62
C LEU A 46 9.03 4.29 -4.82
N GLN A 47 9.98 4.24 -3.91
CA GLN A 47 10.97 3.18 -3.81
C GLN A 47 10.67 2.28 -2.63
N MET A 48 11.13 1.04 -2.73
CA MET A 48 11.02 0.07 -1.66
C MET A 48 12.23 -0.85 -1.63
N LYS A 49 12.68 -1.21 -0.42
CA LYS A 49 13.56 -2.35 -0.17
C LYS A 49 12.87 -3.32 0.78
N GLU A 50 13.13 -4.60 0.55
CA GLU A 50 12.79 -5.67 1.48
C GLU A 50 14.07 -6.19 2.13
N VAL A 51 14.01 -6.44 3.43
CA VAL A 51 15.03 -7.17 4.18
C VAL A 51 14.39 -8.22 5.06
N THR A 52 14.73 -9.48 4.83
CA THR A 52 14.36 -10.58 5.71
C THR A 52 15.25 -10.57 6.95
N VAL A 53 14.64 -10.51 8.14
CA VAL A 53 15.35 -10.39 9.44
C VAL A 53 14.89 -11.47 10.43
N GLY A 54 15.77 -11.78 11.38
CA GLY A 54 15.44 -12.65 12.51
C GLY A 54 15.41 -14.13 12.17
N ALA A 55 15.32 -14.96 13.22
CA ALA A 55 15.48 -16.41 13.09
C ALA A 55 14.34 -17.11 12.32
N ILE A 56 13.17 -16.49 12.25
CA ILE A 56 12.00 -17.04 11.53
C ILE A 56 11.71 -16.31 10.21
N GLY A 57 12.63 -15.44 9.78
CA GLY A 57 12.62 -14.84 8.45
C GLY A 57 11.44 -13.91 8.20
N THR A 58 11.29 -12.90 9.05
CA THR A 58 10.26 -11.86 8.90
C THR A 58 10.67 -10.89 7.79
N CYS A 59 9.77 -10.61 6.86
CA CYS A 59 9.95 -9.64 5.80
C CYS A 59 9.68 -8.23 6.34
N CYS A 60 10.75 -7.44 6.47
CA CYS A 60 10.68 -6.03 6.82
C CYS A 60 10.79 -5.17 5.54
N TYR A 61 9.89 -4.21 5.39
CA TYR A 61 9.83 -3.34 4.22
C TYR A 61 10.21 -1.91 4.56
N ILE A 62 11.05 -1.29 3.72
CA ILE A 62 11.44 0.11 3.86
C ILE A 62 10.99 0.84 2.59
N LEU A 63 10.09 1.81 2.74
CA LEU A 63 9.52 2.59 1.65
C LEU A 63 9.91 4.07 1.78
N TRP A 64 10.20 4.71 0.66
CA TRP A 64 10.45 6.16 0.63
C TRP A 64 10.08 6.75 -0.72
N ASP A 65 9.92 8.08 -0.73
CA ASP A 65 9.91 8.88 -1.95
C ASP A 65 11.34 9.39 -2.19
N ASP A 66 11.90 9.20 -3.40
CA ASP A 66 13.26 9.65 -3.74
C ASP A 66 13.49 11.16 -3.56
N ALA A 67 12.43 11.96 -3.60
CA ALA A 67 12.51 13.39 -3.31
C ALA A 67 12.72 13.71 -1.82
N ARG A 68 12.71 12.70 -0.94
CA ARG A 68 12.75 12.86 0.52
C ARG A 68 13.90 12.10 1.17
N THR A 69 14.26 12.56 2.37
CA THR A 69 15.33 11.98 3.20
C THR A 69 14.79 11.16 4.36
N ASP A 70 13.49 10.94 4.43
CA ASP A 70 12.81 10.12 5.42
C ASP A 70 12.12 8.92 4.76
N CYS A 71 11.80 7.90 5.56
CA CYS A 71 11.19 6.66 5.12
C CYS A 71 10.14 6.14 6.11
N VAL A 72 9.35 5.21 5.62
CA VAL A 72 8.45 4.36 6.41
C VAL A 72 9.03 2.96 6.48
N VAL A 73 9.00 2.36 7.66
CA VAL A 73 9.39 0.96 7.87
C VAL A 73 8.16 0.15 8.27
N ILE A 74 7.95 -1.00 7.66
CA ILE A 74 6.89 -1.95 8.01
C ILE A 74 7.54 -3.19 8.64
N ASP A 75 7.03 -3.60 9.79
CA ASP A 75 7.41 -4.82 10.53
C ASP A 75 8.92 -5.02 10.76
N PRO A 76 9.59 -4.11 11.49
CA PRO A 76 10.99 -4.27 11.85
C PRO A 76 11.18 -5.34 12.93
N GLY A 77 11.21 -6.58 12.49
CA GLY A 77 11.19 -7.76 13.33
C GLY A 77 12.42 -8.03 14.19
N ASP A 78 13.61 -7.79 13.64
CA ASP A 78 14.90 -8.04 14.28
C ASP A 78 16.02 -7.32 13.50
N GLU A 79 17.28 -7.51 13.89
CA GLU A 79 18.48 -7.03 13.18
C GLU A 79 18.44 -5.51 12.87
N PRO A 80 18.28 -4.62 13.87
CA PRO A 80 18.10 -3.19 13.65
C PRO A 80 19.20 -2.55 12.78
N GLU A 81 20.45 -3.00 12.91
CA GLU A 81 21.56 -2.50 12.08
C GLU A 81 21.42 -2.83 10.60
N ARG A 82 20.84 -3.99 10.26
CA ARG A 82 20.55 -4.37 8.88
C ARG A 82 19.44 -3.51 8.30
N ILE A 83 18.40 -3.23 9.09
CA ILE A 83 17.30 -2.33 8.71
C ILE A 83 17.83 -0.91 8.52
N ARG A 84 18.65 -0.38 9.45
CA ARG A 84 19.30 0.93 9.31
C ARG A 84 20.15 1.04 8.04
N LYS A 85 20.90 -0.01 7.73
CA LYS A 85 21.68 -0.08 6.48
C LYS A 85 20.79 -0.08 5.25
N ALA A 86 19.65 -0.77 5.28
CA ALA A 86 18.71 -0.79 4.16
C ALA A 86 18.02 0.57 3.96
N ALA A 87 17.72 1.29 5.06
CA ALA A 87 17.20 2.65 5.06
C ALA A 87 18.19 3.69 4.50
N ASP A 88 19.47 3.33 4.38
CA ASP A 88 20.48 4.10 3.63
C ASP A 88 20.58 5.57 4.10
N GLY A 89 20.69 5.74 5.41
CA GLY A 89 20.81 7.06 6.05
C GLY A 89 19.52 7.86 6.17
N ARG A 90 18.37 7.33 5.70
CA ARG A 90 17.07 8.00 5.85
C ARG A 90 16.58 8.00 7.29
N THR A 91 15.88 9.07 7.67
CA THR A 91 15.19 9.16 8.95
C THR A 91 13.92 8.30 8.92
N ILE A 92 13.73 7.44 9.91
CA ILE A 92 12.50 6.63 10.02
C ILE A 92 11.40 7.52 10.59
N ALA A 93 10.52 8.03 9.73
CA ALA A 93 9.41 8.90 10.11
C ALA A 93 8.28 8.11 10.78
N ALA A 94 8.01 6.90 10.29
CA ALA A 94 7.04 6.02 10.90
C ALA A 94 7.43 4.54 10.80
N ILE A 95 7.03 3.78 11.82
CA ILE A 95 7.02 2.33 11.85
C ILE A 95 5.56 1.89 11.84
N LEU A 96 5.18 1.10 10.84
CA LEU A 96 3.85 0.55 10.68
C LEU A 96 3.91 -0.94 11.01
N LEU A 97 3.14 -1.36 12.01
CA LEU A 97 3.02 -2.77 12.37
C LEU A 97 1.78 -3.35 11.72
N THR A 98 1.94 -4.45 10.98
CA THR A 98 0.80 -5.24 10.47
C THR A 98 0.09 -5.94 11.60
N HIS A 99 0.83 -6.38 12.63
CA HIS A 99 0.30 -6.96 13.84
C HIS A 99 1.36 -6.94 14.97
N GLY A 100 0.95 -7.34 16.18
CA GLY A 100 1.75 -7.17 17.39
C GLY A 100 2.67 -8.32 17.81
N HIS A 101 2.93 -9.34 16.97
CA HIS A 101 3.80 -10.46 17.36
C HIS A 101 5.28 -10.06 17.47
N PHE A 102 5.99 -10.80 18.32
CA PHE A 102 7.37 -10.51 18.73
C PHE A 102 8.34 -10.31 17.57
N ASP A 103 8.19 -11.10 16.52
CA ASP A 103 9.05 -11.14 15.35
C ASP A 103 8.70 -10.07 14.32
N HIS A 104 7.67 -9.24 14.55
CA HIS A 104 7.39 -8.04 13.78
C HIS A 104 7.77 -6.75 14.55
N ILE A 105 8.03 -6.86 15.86
CA ILE A 105 8.28 -5.70 16.73
C ILE A 105 9.70 -5.64 17.32
N GLY A 106 10.51 -6.70 17.15
CA GLY A 106 11.75 -6.87 17.92
C GLY A 106 12.81 -5.79 17.71
N ALA A 107 12.84 -5.11 16.56
CA ALA A 107 13.74 -3.99 16.31
C ALA A 107 13.09 -2.60 16.53
N VAL A 108 11.80 -2.51 16.86
CA VAL A 108 11.07 -1.23 17.01
C VAL A 108 11.77 -0.29 17.99
N GLN A 109 12.02 -0.75 19.22
CA GLN A 109 12.64 0.05 20.27
C GLN A 109 14.01 0.61 19.87
N ALA A 110 14.78 -0.18 19.11
CA ALA A 110 16.13 0.18 18.68
C ALA A 110 16.13 1.14 17.49
N LEU A 111 15.05 1.21 16.70
CA LEU A 111 14.96 2.04 15.49
C LEU A 111 14.31 3.40 15.74
N MET A 112 13.39 3.50 16.70
CA MET A 112 12.63 4.72 16.98
C MET A 112 13.50 5.87 17.50
N THR A 113 13.11 7.09 17.12
CA THR A 113 13.46 8.35 17.81
C THR A 113 12.19 8.96 18.40
N PRO A 114 12.29 10.03 19.22
CA PRO A 114 11.11 10.73 19.74
C PRO A 114 10.14 11.25 18.65
N GLU A 115 10.64 11.44 17.43
CA GLU A 115 9.87 11.92 16.27
C GLU A 115 9.27 10.79 15.43
N THR A 116 9.66 9.53 15.66
CA THR A 116 9.14 8.37 14.92
C THR A 116 7.71 8.05 15.38
N GLU A 117 6.76 8.01 14.46
CA GLU A 117 5.43 7.48 14.74
C GLU A 117 5.46 5.94 14.78
N LEU A 118 4.92 5.34 15.84
CA LEU A 118 4.66 3.89 15.90
C LEU A 118 3.18 3.64 15.73
N VAL A 119 2.83 2.93 14.66
CA VAL A 119 1.45 2.69 14.25
C VAL A 119 1.10 1.22 14.39
N VAL A 120 -0.01 0.93 15.09
CA VAL A 120 -0.54 -0.43 15.26
C VAL A 120 -2.07 -0.37 15.33
N HIS A 121 -2.75 -1.46 15.01
CA HIS A 121 -4.18 -1.54 15.25
C HIS A 121 -4.50 -1.54 16.75
N ALA A 122 -5.60 -0.90 17.13
CA ALA A 122 -5.99 -0.75 18.54
C ALA A 122 -6.09 -2.09 19.31
N GLN A 123 -6.47 -3.17 18.63
CA GLN A 123 -6.62 -4.50 19.24
C GLN A 123 -5.28 -5.22 19.49
N ASP A 124 -4.20 -4.80 18.83
CA ASP A 124 -2.85 -5.38 19.02
C ASP A 124 -1.93 -4.47 19.84
N ALA A 125 -2.36 -3.25 20.17
CA ALA A 125 -1.58 -2.34 21.01
C ALA A 125 -1.11 -2.93 22.35
N PRO A 126 -1.92 -3.75 23.07
CA PRO A 126 -1.45 -4.40 24.30
C PRO A 126 -0.27 -5.36 24.09
N MET A 127 -0.18 -6.00 22.91
CA MET A 127 0.87 -6.96 22.56
C MET A 127 2.27 -6.33 22.61
N LEU A 128 2.39 -5.03 22.34
CA LEU A 128 3.67 -4.31 22.37
C LEU A 128 4.37 -4.43 23.72
N SER A 129 3.62 -4.54 24.82
CA SER A 129 4.15 -4.64 26.18
C SER A 129 3.94 -6.01 26.84
N ASN A 130 3.20 -6.92 26.21
CA ASN A 130 2.77 -8.18 26.81
C ASN A 130 3.37 -9.41 26.10
N PRO A 131 4.45 -10.00 26.65
CA PRO A 131 5.11 -11.18 26.10
C PRO A 131 4.22 -12.41 25.88
N GLN A 132 3.12 -12.52 26.63
CA GLN A 132 2.17 -13.61 26.53
C GLN A 132 1.27 -13.42 25.30
N GLU A 133 0.86 -12.18 25.01
CA GLU A 133 0.01 -11.87 23.86
C GLU A 133 0.81 -11.78 22.56
N ASN A 134 2.04 -11.23 22.58
CA ASN A 134 2.91 -11.15 21.40
C ASN A 134 3.65 -12.45 21.06
N ALA A 135 3.39 -13.54 21.80
CA ALA A 135 4.01 -14.85 21.64
C ALA A 135 5.53 -14.96 21.90
N SER A 136 6.22 -13.90 22.35
CA SER A 136 7.65 -13.98 22.68
C SER A 136 7.98 -14.95 23.80
N PHE A 137 7.01 -15.31 24.65
CA PHE A 137 7.19 -16.36 25.66
C PHE A 137 7.67 -17.70 25.08
N LEU A 138 7.38 -17.98 23.80
CA LEU A 138 7.85 -19.19 23.10
C LEU A 138 9.37 -19.18 22.82
N MET A 139 9.98 -17.99 22.79
CA MET A 139 11.39 -17.80 22.47
C MET A 139 12.32 -17.80 23.69
N GLY A 140 11.75 -17.86 24.91
CA GLY A 140 12.51 -17.86 26.16
C GLY A 140 13.10 -16.50 26.57
N ALA A 141 12.92 -15.46 25.76
CA ALA A 141 13.25 -14.08 26.09
C ALA A 141 12.07 -13.16 25.72
N PRO A 142 11.58 -12.33 26.66
CA PRO A 142 10.48 -11.42 26.37
C PRO A 142 10.92 -10.35 25.37
N VAL A 143 10.07 -10.08 24.39
CA VAL A 143 10.21 -8.96 23.46
C VAL A 143 9.13 -7.93 23.79
N THR A 144 9.52 -6.66 23.81
CA THR A 144 8.63 -5.53 24.04
C THR A 144 9.01 -4.36 23.14
N ALA A 145 8.02 -3.56 22.77
CA ALA A 145 8.18 -2.28 22.08
C ALA A 145 7.54 -1.15 22.89
N PRO A 146 7.90 0.13 22.63
CA PRO A 146 7.20 1.28 23.19
C PRO A 146 5.70 1.25 22.92
N GLU A 147 4.94 2.02 23.69
CA GLU A 147 3.53 2.26 23.37
C GLU A 147 3.39 2.90 21.99
N ALA A 148 2.36 2.48 21.25
CA ALA A 148 2.07 3.04 19.94
C ALA A 148 1.71 4.52 20.06
N THR A 149 2.29 5.35 19.19
CA THR A 149 1.96 6.77 19.12
C THR A 149 0.65 7.00 18.37
N LYS A 150 0.23 6.04 17.54
CA LYS A 150 -1.00 6.09 16.76
C LYS A 150 -1.68 4.73 16.70
N LEU A 151 -2.96 4.72 17.02
CA LEU A 151 -3.83 3.55 16.82
C LEU A 151 -4.63 3.72 15.53
N VAL A 152 -4.79 2.64 14.78
CA VAL A 152 -5.56 2.62 13.53
C VAL A 152 -6.70 1.60 13.56
N HIS A 153 -7.66 1.81 12.66
CA HIS A 153 -8.84 0.98 12.42
C HIS A 153 -9.05 0.74 10.91
N GLU A 154 -10.02 -0.11 10.57
CA GLU A 154 -10.50 -0.32 9.20
C GLU A 154 -10.77 1.03 8.49
N GLY A 155 -10.20 1.19 7.30
CA GLY A 155 -10.45 2.34 6.42
C GLY A 155 -9.68 3.62 6.79
N ASP A 156 -8.92 3.61 7.89
CA ASP A 156 -8.05 4.74 8.24
C ASP A 156 -6.94 4.94 7.21
N THR A 157 -6.37 6.14 7.22
CA THR A 157 -5.16 6.47 6.44
C THR A 157 -4.00 6.83 7.35
N VAL A 158 -2.82 6.32 7.02
CA VAL A 158 -1.54 6.67 7.66
C VAL A 158 -0.70 7.43 6.65
N THR A 159 -0.32 8.67 6.96
CA THR A 159 0.52 9.49 6.09
C THR A 159 1.82 9.82 6.82
N ALA A 160 2.95 9.35 6.29
CA ALA A 160 4.28 9.60 6.83
C ALA A 160 5.32 9.56 5.70
N ALA A 161 6.40 10.33 5.80
CA ALA A 161 7.42 10.46 4.75
C ALA A 161 6.85 10.74 3.34
N GLY A 162 5.76 11.51 3.25
CA GLY A 162 5.08 11.80 1.97
C GLY A 162 4.29 10.62 1.38
N LEU A 163 4.30 9.46 2.04
CA LEU A 163 3.58 8.25 1.63
C LEU A 163 2.24 8.16 2.37
N THR A 164 1.19 7.73 1.68
CA THR A 164 -0.14 7.52 2.28
C THR A 164 -0.57 6.08 2.09
N PHE A 165 -0.84 5.41 3.21
CA PHE A 165 -1.31 4.02 3.27
C PHE A 165 -2.77 3.99 3.69
N THR A 166 -3.56 3.15 3.04
CA THR A 166 -4.91 2.79 3.48
C THR A 166 -4.84 1.53 4.35
N VAL A 167 -5.52 1.54 5.50
CA VAL A 167 -5.55 0.42 6.44
C VAL A 167 -6.74 -0.47 6.13
N LEU A 168 -6.48 -1.77 5.99
CA LEU A 168 -7.51 -2.80 5.91
C LEU A 168 -7.39 -3.69 7.16
N HIS A 169 -8.41 -3.72 8.00
CA HIS A 169 -8.48 -4.62 9.14
C HIS A 169 -8.75 -6.05 8.65
N THR A 170 -7.82 -6.95 8.98
CA THR A 170 -7.81 -8.33 8.51
C THR A 170 -7.53 -9.30 9.66
N PRO A 171 -8.42 -9.32 10.68
CA PRO A 171 -8.24 -10.17 11.85
C PRO A 171 -8.23 -11.65 11.48
N GLY A 172 -7.53 -12.44 12.27
CA GLY A 172 -7.49 -13.90 12.14
C GLY A 172 -6.19 -14.49 12.62
N HIS A 173 -5.06 -13.93 12.19
CA HIS A 173 -3.75 -14.28 12.73
C HIS A 173 -3.61 -13.71 14.15
N THR A 174 -3.87 -12.41 14.28
CA THR A 174 -4.16 -11.71 15.54
C THR A 174 -5.51 -11.00 15.44
N ALA A 175 -6.06 -10.53 16.57
CA ALA A 175 -7.27 -9.72 16.57
C ALA A 175 -7.08 -8.35 15.90
N GLY A 176 -5.89 -7.79 15.94
CA GLY A 176 -5.54 -6.50 15.34
C GLY A 176 -4.73 -6.58 14.05
N SER A 177 -4.65 -7.75 13.40
CA SER A 177 -3.96 -7.86 12.11
C SER A 177 -4.55 -6.90 11.08
N VAL A 178 -3.68 -6.16 10.39
CA VAL A 178 -4.04 -5.24 9.30
C VAL A 178 -3.17 -5.48 8.08
N CYS A 179 -3.73 -5.17 6.91
CA CYS A 179 -2.97 -4.95 5.69
C CYS A 179 -2.82 -3.45 5.43
N TYR A 180 -1.67 -3.01 4.91
CA TYR A 180 -1.45 -1.64 4.46
C TYR A 180 -1.40 -1.59 2.93
N GLN A 181 -2.23 -0.75 2.32
CA GLN A 181 -2.23 -0.55 0.87
C GLN A 181 -1.65 0.80 0.49
N ILE A 182 -0.74 0.83 -0.48
CA ILE A 182 -0.25 2.05 -1.14
C ILE A 182 -0.16 1.82 -2.65
N GLY A 183 -0.92 2.59 -3.43
CA GLY A 183 -0.99 2.38 -4.88
C GLY A 183 -1.40 0.95 -5.25
N ASP A 184 -0.56 0.28 -6.02
CA ASP A 184 -0.72 -1.12 -6.44
C ASP A 184 -0.06 -2.14 -5.50
N LYS A 185 0.44 -1.71 -4.32
CA LYS A 185 1.14 -2.55 -3.34
C LYS A 185 0.27 -2.82 -2.12
N LEU A 186 0.26 -4.05 -1.64
CA LEU A 186 -0.43 -4.48 -0.43
C LEU A 186 0.50 -5.27 0.50
N PHE A 187 0.79 -4.69 1.65
CA PHE A 187 1.54 -5.32 2.74
C PHE A 187 0.56 -6.11 3.59
N THR A 188 0.62 -7.44 3.53
CA THR A 188 -0.42 -8.32 4.08
C THR A 188 -0.10 -8.86 5.47
N GLY A 189 1.12 -8.64 5.95
CA GLY A 189 1.62 -9.30 7.15
C GLY A 189 1.32 -10.79 7.09
N ASP A 190 0.81 -11.33 8.19
CA ASP A 190 0.48 -12.75 8.32
C ASP A 190 -0.95 -13.09 7.92
N THR A 191 -1.60 -12.23 7.12
CA THR A 191 -2.95 -12.49 6.61
C THR A 191 -2.90 -13.39 5.37
N LEU A 192 -2.07 -13.05 4.38
CA LEU A 192 -2.03 -13.73 3.08
C LEU A 192 -0.58 -13.95 2.64
N PHE A 193 -0.26 -15.19 2.32
CA PHE A 193 1.01 -15.66 1.74
C PHE A 193 0.77 -16.25 0.35
N ARG A 194 1.84 -16.45 -0.44
CA ARG A 194 1.75 -17.00 -1.81
C ARG A 194 1.00 -18.34 -1.93
N PHE A 195 1.07 -19.19 -0.92
CA PHE A 195 0.38 -20.49 -0.88
C PHE A 195 -0.38 -20.74 0.43
N GLY A 196 -0.75 -19.71 1.17
CA GLY A 196 -1.42 -19.88 2.45
C GLY A 196 -1.73 -18.59 3.20
N CYS A 197 -1.87 -18.71 4.50
CA CYS A 197 -2.09 -17.61 5.44
C CYS A 197 -1.34 -17.90 6.75
N GLY A 198 -1.25 -16.90 7.61
CA GLY A 198 -0.72 -17.06 8.95
C GLY A 198 -1.53 -18.06 9.77
N ARG A 199 -0.87 -18.62 10.78
CA ARG A 199 -1.50 -19.50 11.78
C ARG A 199 -2.54 -18.74 12.60
N THR A 200 -3.51 -19.44 13.17
CA THR A 200 -4.63 -18.82 13.91
C THR A 200 -4.85 -19.43 15.29
N ASP A 201 -3.84 -20.13 15.82
CA ASP A 201 -3.87 -20.91 17.07
C ASP A 201 -3.08 -20.23 18.21
N LEU A 202 -2.50 -19.05 17.95
CA LEU A 202 -1.86 -18.19 18.95
C LEU A 202 -2.91 -17.32 19.67
N PRO A 203 -2.55 -16.65 20.79
CA PRO A 203 -3.46 -15.75 21.49
C PRO A 203 -4.13 -14.76 20.53
N THR A 204 -5.44 -14.55 20.71
CA THR A 204 -6.32 -13.74 19.85
C THR A 204 -6.57 -14.24 18.43
N GLY A 205 -5.90 -15.32 18.01
CA GLY A 205 -6.11 -15.94 16.70
C GLY A 205 -7.50 -16.56 16.53
N SER A 206 -8.01 -16.53 15.29
CA SER A 206 -9.31 -17.08 14.92
C SER A 206 -9.36 -17.51 13.46
N SER A 207 -9.57 -18.81 13.21
CA SER A 207 -9.71 -19.34 11.85
C SER A 207 -10.94 -18.81 11.13
N GLU A 208 -12.03 -18.54 11.86
CA GLU A 208 -13.26 -17.96 11.28
C GLU A 208 -13.00 -16.53 10.79
N GLN A 209 -12.33 -15.71 11.59
CA GLN A 209 -11.96 -14.35 11.19
C GLN A 209 -10.95 -14.37 10.04
N MET A 210 -9.95 -15.25 10.08
CA MET A 210 -8.99 -15.42 8.99
C MET A 210 -9.69 -15.75 7.68
N GLN A 211 -10.66 -16.68 7.70
CA GLN A 211 -11.45 -17.02 6.53
C GLN A 211 -12.25 -15.82 5.99
N ALA A 212 -12.85 -15.03 6.87
CA ALA A 212 -13.58 -13.82 6.48
C ALA A 212 -12.65 -12.74 5.89
N SER A 213 -11.48 -12.54 6.48
CA SER A 213 -10.43 -11.62 6.01
C SER A 213 -9.92 -12.04 4.64
N LEU A 214 -9.57 -13.31 4.44
CA LEU A 214 -9.12 -13.85 3.16
C LEU A 214 -10.18 -13.74 2.07
N ALA A 215 -11.47 -13.93 2.40
CA ALA A 215 -12.57 -13.77 1.45
C ALA A 215 -12.67 -12.34 0.90
N ARG A 216 -12.23 -11.33 1.66
CA ARG A 216 -12.11 -9.93 1.22
C ARG A 216 -10.80 -9.65 0.47
N VAL A 217 -9.66 -10.11 1.02
CA VAL A 217 -8.32 -9.74 0.54
C VAL A 217 -7.94 -10.48 -0.76
N VAL A 218 -8.25 -11.77 -0.89
CA VAL A 218 -7.84 -12.58 -2.06
C VAL A 218 -8.38 -12.02 -3.39
N PRO A 219 -9.64 -11.56 -3.49
CA PRO A 219 -10.12 -10.89 -4.70
C PRO A 219 -9.35 -9.60 -5.05
N MET A 220 -8.96 -8.81 -4.05
CA MET A 220 -8.19 -7.57 -4.23
C MET A 220 -6.76 -7.87 -4.69
N ALA A 221 -6.15 -8.89 -4.11
CA ALA A 221 -4.77 -9.30 -4.36
C ALA A 221 -4.49 -9.68 -5.83
N ARG A 222 -5.53 -9.99 -6.61
CA ARG A 222 -5.37 -10.31 -8.04
C ARG A 222 -4.85 -9.15 -8.89
N ASN A 223 -5.01 -7.92 -8.41
CA ASN A 223 -4.62 -6.69 -9.11
C ASN A 223 -3.55 -5.90 -8.36
N LEU A 224 -2.97 -6.47 -7.29
CA LEU A 224 -1.99 -5.81 -6.43
C LEU A 224 -0.72 -6.68 -6.33
N GLU A 225 0.42 -6.03 -6.17
CA GLU A 225 1.65 -6.66 -5.70
C GLU A 225 1.53 -6.94 -4.20
N ILE A 226 1.78 -8.19 -3.79
CA ILE A 226 1.59 -8.65 -2.41
C ILE A 226 2.94 -8.77 -1.71
N TYR A 227 2.99 -8.27 -0.48
CA TYR A 227 4.17 -8.21 0.38
C TYR A 227 3.83 -8.81 1.75
N PRO A 228 4.06 -10.13 1.94
CA PRO A 228 3.68 -10.84 3.16
C PRO A 228 4.60 -10.56 4.36
N GLY A 229 4.19 -10.98 5.55
CA GLY A 229 5.05 -10.97 6.74
C GLY A 229 6.20 -11.98 6.67
N HIS A 230 6.03 -13.05 5.88
CA HIS A 230 7.04 -14.09 5.68
C HIS A 230 6.99 -14.69 4.27
N GLY A 231 8.15 -15.06 3.75
CA GLY A 231 8.30 -15.76 2.47
C GLY A 231 8.15 -14.87 1.24
N ASP A 232 8.08 -15.50 0.07
CA ASP A 232 8.00 -14.87 -1.26
C ASP A 232 6.57 -14.89 -1.83
#